data_AF-A0A9E5G7W7-F1
#
_entry.id   AF-A0A9E5G7W7-F1
#
_cell.length_a   1.000
_cell.length_b   1.000
_cell.length_c   1.000
_cell.angle_alpha   90.00
_cell.angle_beta   90.00
_cell.angle_gamma   90.00
#
_symmetry.space_group_name_H-M   'P 1'
#
loop_
_entity.id
_entity.type
_entity.pdbx_description
1 polymer ?
#
loop_
_entity_poly.entity_id
_entity_poly.type
_entity_poly.pdbx_seq_one_letter_code
_entity_poly.pdbx_strand_id
1 'polypeptide(L)'
;MAETVYLSDGTTEIIFDEKPVFLERLIREKLGDDAARCFSSYVSEVEEELKYTQESEDEKEKVADGYIQMCRDAMEQFSLIKAALNAPRLDRKKLTALAEQGFNDLYKNL
;
A
#
# COMPACT_ATOMS: atom_id res chain seq x y z
N MET A 1 -2.21 -11.40 23.77
CA MET A 1 -1.91 -12.67 24.47
C MET A 1 -0.62 -12.45 25.23
N ALA A 2 -0.55 -12.78 26.52
CA ALA A 2 0.69 -12.64 27.28
C ALA A 2 1.66 -13.74 26.84
N GLU A 3 2.79 -13.36 26.26
CA GLU A 3 3.86 -14.28 25.88
C GLU A 3 4.88 -14.39 27.01
N THR A 4 5.44 -15.58 27.19
CA THR A 4 6.39 -15.87 28.27
C THR A 4 7.73 -16.28 27.66
N VAL A 5 8.80 -15.63 28.09
CA VAL A 5 10.17 -15.91 27.67
C VAL A 5 10.86 -16.71 28.76
N TYR A 6 11.42 -17.86 28.38
CA TYR A 6 12.21 -18.72 29.26
C TYR A 6 13.68 -18.49 28.95
N LEU A 7 14.45 -18.04 29.94
CA LEU A 7 15.88 -17.83 29.79
C LEU A 7 16.66 -19.09 30.16
N SER A 8 17.87 -19.21 29.60
CA SER A 8 18.77 -20.34 29.84
C SER A 8 19.33 -20.39 31.27
N ASP A 9 19.22 -19.29 32.03
CA ASP A 9 19.53 -19.22 33.45
C ASP A 9 18.39 -19.75 34.35
N GLY A 10 17.27 -20.19 33.76
CA GLY A 10 16.10 -20.72 34.45
C GLY A 10 15.12 -19.65 34.92
N THR A 11 15.40 -18.36 34.67
CA THR A 11 14.45 -17.28 34.94
C THR A 11 13.37 -17.21 33.87
N THR A 12 12.20 -16.71 34.28
CA THR A 12 11.03 -16.60 33.40
C THR A 12 10.53 -15.17 33.43
N GLU A 13 10.33 -14.58 32.25
CA GLU A 13 9.80 -13.23 32.12
C GLU A 13 8.54 -13.22 31.27
N ILE A 14 7.60 -12.36 31.65
CA ILE A 14 6.32 -12.22 30.97
C ILE A 14 6.35 -10.91 30.20
N ILE A 15 6.01 -10.96 28.91
CA ILE A 15 5.96 -9.80 28.04
C ILE A 15 4.65 -9.04 28.33
N PHE A 16 4.78 -7.90 29.01
CA PHE A 16 3.68 -6.95 29.24
C PHE A 16 3.73 -5.74 28.28
N ASP A 17 4.93 -5.44 27.77
CA ASP A 17 5.20 -4.29 26.88
C ASP A 17 5.25 -4.76 25.40
N GLU A 18 5.41 -3.82 24.48
CA GLU A 18 5.72 -4.16 23.08
C GLU A 18 7.01 -4.98 23.01
N LYS A 19 7.01 -6.04 22.18
CA LYS A 19 8.13 -7.00 22.12
C LYS A 19 9.50 -6.35 21.91
N PRO A 20 9.67 -5.35 21.01
CA PRO A 20 10.98 -4.72 20.82
C PRO A 20 11.48 -4.03 22.09
N VAL A 21 10.60 -3.32 22.79
CA VAL A 21 10.91 -2.61 24.04
C VAL A 21 11.28 -3.59 25.15
N PHE A 22 10.51 -4.68 25.27
CA PHE A 22 10.80 -5.75 26.22
C PHE A 22 12.15 -6.41 25.95
N LEU A 23 12.42 -6.76 24.69
CA LEU A 23 13.66 -7.44 24.30
C LEU A 23 14.87 -6.52 24.46
N GLU A 24 14.77 -5.23 24.12
CA GLU A 24 15.84 -4.27 24.38
C GLU A 24 16.19 -4.21 25.88
N ARG A 25 15.18 -4.10 26.75
CA ARG A 25 15.38 -4.08 28.20
C ARG A 25 16.07 -5.36 28.67
N LEU A 26 15.56 -6.51 28.26
CA LEU A 26 16.11 -7.81 28.63
C LEU A 26 17.56 -7.99 28.17
N ILE A 27 17.87 -7.59 26.93
CA ILE A 27 19.22 -7.64 26.37
C ILE A 27 20.14 -6.69 27.15
N ARG A 28 19.67 -5.48 27.47
CA ARG A 28 20.45 -4.52 28.26
C ARG A 28 20.79 -5.06 29.64
N GLU A 29 19.83 -5.72 30.30
CA GLU A 29 20.01 -6.30 31.63
C GLU A 29 20.95 -7.51 31.65
N LYS A 30 20.88 -8.39 30.63
CA LYS A 30 21.62 -9.66 30.61
C LYS A 30 22.94 -9.62 29.85
N LEU A 31 23.00 -8.84 28.77
CA LEU A 31 24.13 -8.78 27.83
C LEU A 31 24.82 -7.41 27.80
N GLY A 32 24.19 -6.38 28.36
CA GLY A 32 24.75 -5.03 28.49
C GLY A 32 24.29 -4.06 27.40
N ASP A 33 24.70 -2.79 27.55
CA ASP A 33 24.19 -1.68 26.74
C ASP A 33 24.58 -1.76 25.27
N ASP A 34 25.79 -2.24 24.95
CA ASP A 34 26.26 -2.36 23.56
C ASP A 34 25.41 -3.35 22.75
N ALA A 35 25.05 -4.49 23.37
CA ALA A 35 24.19 -5.49 22.75
C ALA A 35 22.77 -4.94 22.53
N ALA A 36 22.25 -4.19 23.50
CA ALA A 36 20.94 -3.56 23.39
C ALA A 36 20.89 -2.51 22.27
N ARG A 37 21.92 -1.67 22.16
CA ARG A 37 22.04 -0.69 21.06
C ARG A 37 22.12 -1.37 19.70
N CYS A 38 22.89 -2.45 19.57
CA CYS A 38 22.97 -3.22 18.34
C CYS A 38 21.61 -3.81 17.95
N PHE A 39 20.87 -4.36 18.93
CA PHE A 39 19.52 -4.85 18.71
C PHE A 39 18.56 -3.75 18.24
N SER A 40 18.50 -2.61 18.94
CA SER A 40 17.59 -1.52 18.58
C SER A 40 17.94 -0.92 17.22
N SER A 41 19.23 -0.83 16.86
CA SER A 41 19.66 -0.40 15.51
C SER A 41 19.14 -1.35 14.44
N TYR A 42 19.31 -2.66 14.64
CA TYR A 42 18.87 -3.67 13.68
C TYR A 42 17.34 -3.69 13.54
N VAL A 43 16.61 -3.59 14.65
CA VAL A 43 15.14 -3.50 14.61
C VAL A 43 14.70 -2.27 13.82
N SER A 44 15.32 -1.10 14.06
CA SER A 44 15.02 0.12 13.32
C SER A 44 15.27 -0.04 11.82
N GLU A 45 16.39 -0.65 11.42
CA GLU A 45 16.71 -0.93 10.00
C GLU A 45 15.63 -1.80 9.36
N VAL A 46 15.21 -2.88 10.02
CA VAL A 46 14.18 -3.80 9.50
C VAL A 46 12.81 -3.11 9.42
N GLU A 47 12.46 -2.27 10.40
CA GLU A 47 11.21 -1.50 10.38
C GLU A 47 11.18 -0.48 9.23
N GLU A 48 12.31 0.18 8.95
CA GLU A 48 12.45 1.07 7.80
C GLU A 48 12.32 0.34 6.47
N GLU A 49 12.98 -0.82 6.32
CA GLU A 49 12.85 -1.66 5.11
C GLU A 49 11.42 -2.16 4.89
N LEU A 50 10.75 -2.58 5.96
CA LEU A 50 9.35 -3.02 5.89
C LEU A 50 8.44 -1.87 5.45
N LYS A 51 8.63 -0.69 6.03
CA LYS A 51 7.86 0.50 5.67
C LYS A 51 8.07 0.89 4.21
N TYR A 52 9.31 0.91 3.73
CA TYR A 52 9.61 1.20 2.32
C TYR A 52 8.95 0.19 1.38
N THR A 53 8.99 -1.09 1.74
CA THR A 53 8.36 -2.16 0.94
C THR A 53 6.85 -1.97 0.88
N GLN A 54 6.20 -1.70 2.01
CA GLN A 54 4.77 -1.44 2.09
C GLN A 54 4.36 -0.20 1.28
N GLU A 55 5.10 0.91 1.41
CA GLU A 55 4.86 2.12 0.62
C GLU A 55 4.99 1.85 -0.89
N SER A 56 5.99 1.05 -1.29
CA SER A 56 6.16 0.66 -2.69
C SER A 56 5.02 -0.23 -3.21
N GLU A 57 4.49 -1.13 -2.39
CA GLU A 57 3.34 -1.97 -2.73
C GLU A 57 2.06 -1.14 -2.85
N ASP A 58 1.80 -0.25 -1.89
CA ASP A 58 0.66 0.67 -1.91
C ASP A 58 0.69 1.59 -3.13
N GLU A 59 1.87 2.09 -3.53
CA GLU A 59 2.03 2.88 -4.74
C GLU A 59 1.71 2.08 -6.00
N LYS A 60 2.19 0.83 -6.09
CA LYS A 60 1.90 -0.05 -7.22
C LYS A 60 0.41 -0.36 -7.31
N GLU A 61 -0.25 -0.62 -6.18
CA GLU A 61 -1.70 -0.87 -6.15
C GLU A 61 -2.47 0.38 -6.58
N LYS A 62 -2.14 1.56 -6.06
CA LYS A 62 -2.76 2.83 -6.47
C LYS A 62 -2.61 3.10 -7.97
N VAL A 63 -1.43 2.83 -8.53
CA VAL A 63 -1.19 2.99 -9.97
C VAL A 63 -2.03 1.99 -10.77
N ALA A 64 -2.08 0.73 -10.35
CA ALA A 64 -2.89 -0.29 -11.00
C ALA A 64 -4.40 0.04 -10.95
N ASP A 65 -4.90 0.49 -9.80
CA ASP A 65 -6.28 0.93 -9.63
C ASP A 65 -6.60 2.15 -10.49
N GLY A 66 -5.67 3.11 -10.58
CA GLY A 66 -5.78 4.26 -11.48
C GLY A 66 -5.94 3.82 -12.94
N TYR A 67 -5.11 2.89 -13.41
CA TYR A 67 -5.22 2.34 -14.77
C TYR A 67 -6.54 1.59 -14.99
N ILE A 68 -6.97 0.76 -14.03
CA ILE A 68 -8.25 0.05 -14.12
C ILE A 68 -9.41 1.06 -14.22
N GLN A 69 -9.38 2.13 -13.44
CA GLN A 69 -10.40 3.18 -13.50
C GLN A 69 -10.40 3.88 -14.86
N MET A 70 -9.23 4.25 -15.40
CA MET A 70 -9.14 4.81 -16.77
C MET A 70 -9.75 3.88 -17.82
N CYS A 71 -9.49 2.56 -17.74
CA CYS A 71 -10.08 1.59 -18.66
C CYS A 71 -11.60 1.52 -18.52
N ARG A 72 -12.13 1.61 -17.30
CA ARG A 72 -13.58 1.63 -17.04
C ARG A 72 -14.23 2.89 -17.63
N ASP A 73 -13.64 4.06 -17.40
CA ASP A 73 -14.14 5.33 -17.91
C ASP A 73 -14.15 5.33 -19.46
N ALA A 74 -13.09 4.80 -20.08
CA ALA A 74 -13.03 4.64 -21.53
C ALA A 74 -14.13 3.69 -22.05
N MET A 75 -14.37 2.56 -21.39
CA MET A 75 -15.44 1.63 -21.75
C MET A 75 -16.83 2.25 -21.63
N GLU A 76 -17.07 3.04 -20.58
CA GLU A 76 -18.32 3.79 -20.42
C GLU A 76 -18.50 4.77 -21.58
N GLN A 77 -17.45 5.50 -21.94
CA GLN A 77 -17.52 6.47 -23.02
C GLN A 77 -17.75 5.83 -24.40
N PHE A 78 -17.11 4.69 -24.68
CA PHE A 78 -17.42 3.91 -25.87
C PHE A 78 -18.86 3.37 -25.86
N SER A 79 -19.40 3.02 -24.70
CA SER A 79 -20.79 2.58 -24.57
C SER A 79 -21.76 3.72 -24.90
N LEU A 80 -21.49 4.94 -24.45
CA LEU A 80 -22.27 6.13 -24.80
C LEU A 80 -22.20 6.44 -26.30
N ILE A 81 -21.02 6.33 -26.90
CA ILE A 81 -20.85 6.51 -28.36
C ILE A 81 -21.66 5.45 -29.12
N LYS A 82 -21.57 4.17 -28.71
CA LYS A 82 -22.33 3.08 -29.32
C LYS A 82 -23.85 3.29 -29.20
N ALA A 83 -24.32 3.79 -28.06
CA ALA A 83 -25.72 4.14 -27.87
C ALA A 83 -26.16 5.30 -28.78
N ALA A 84 -25.33 6.33 -28.93
CA ALA A 84 -25.61 7.46 -29.82
C ALA A 84 -25.60 7.06 -31.31
N LEU A 85 -24.76 6.09 -31.71
CA LEU A 85 -24.76 5.54 -33.07
C LEU A 85 -26.02 4.72 -33.39
N ASN A 86 -26.55 3.99 -32.40
CA ASN A 86 -27.75 3.17 -32.55
C ASN A 86 -29.06 3.95 -32.39
N ALA A 87 -28.99 5.27 -32.14
CA ALA A 87 -30.17 6.10 -32.00
C ALA A 87 -30.95 6.21 -33.34
N PRO A 88 -32.29 6.33 -33.33
CA PRO A 88 -33.12 6.42 -34.54
C PRO A 88 -32.74 7.58 -35.48
N ARG A 89 -32.11 8.63 -34.94
CA ARG A 89 -31.51 9.73 -35.69
C ARG A 89 -30.10 9.96 -35.18
N LEU A 90 -29.16 10.03 -36.12
CA LEU A 90 -27.76 10.26 -35.83
C LEU A 90 -27.53 11.74 -35.47
N ASP A 91 -27.09 12.00 -34.24
CA ASP A 91 -26.62 13.32 -33.81
C ASP A 91 -25.08 13.38 -33.87
N ARG A 92 -24.57 13.95 -34.97
CA ARG A 92 -23.13 14.11 -35.18
C ARG A 92 -22.47 15.01 -34.13
N LYS A 93 -23.15 16.07 -33.68
CA LYS A 93 -22.58 16.99 -32.67
C LYS A 93 -22.39 16.27 -31.35
N LYS A 94 -23.40 15.49 -30.94
CA LYS A 94 -23.32 14.67 -29.73
C LYS A 94 -22.22 13.61 -29.82
N LEU A 95 -22.08 12.94 -30.96
CA LEU A 95 -21.02 11.95 -31.18
C LEU A 95 -19.62 12.57 -31.10
N THR A 96 -19.41 13.71 -31.76
CA THR A 96 -18.13 14.43 -31.70
C THR A 96 -17.81 14.87 -30.28
N ALA A 97 -18.79 15.41 -29.53
CA ALA A 97 -18.59 15.80 -28.14
C ALA A 97 -18.21 14.61 -27.24
N LEU A 98 -18.90 13.48 -27.37
CA LEU A 98 -18.58 12.26 -26.59
C LEU A 98 -17.18 11.72 -26.91
N ALA A 99 -16.78 11.75 -28.19
CA ALA A 99 -15.47 11.32 -28.64
C ALA A 99 -14.35 12.26 -28.14
N GLU A 100 -14.55 13.58 -28.23
CA GLU A 100 -13.61 14.57 -27.69
C GLU A 100 -13.46 14.44 -26.18
N GLN A 101 -14.56 14.22 -25.46
CA GLN A 101 -14.53 14.01 -24.02
C GLN A 101 -13.72 12.75 -23.67
N GLY A 102 -14.01 11.61 -24.29
CA GLY A 102 -13.26 10.37 -24.04
C GLY A 102 -11.78 10.49 -24.41
N PHE A 103 -11.46 11.19 -25.49
CA PHE A 103 -10.08 11.47 -25.87
C PHE A 103 -9.36 12.33 -24.83
N ASN A 104 -10.00 13.41 -24.37
CA ASN A 104 -9.42 14.30 -23.37
C ASN A 104 -9.23 13.61 -22.01
N ASP A 105 -10.18 12.77 -21.62
CA ASP A 105 -10.13 12.03 -20.35
C ASP A 105 -9.03 10.97 -20.39
N LEU A 106 -8.82 10.30 -21.53
CA LEU A 106 -7.66 9.43 -21.73
C LEU A 106 -6.35 10.21 -21.76
N TYR A 107 -6.28 11.32 -22.51
CA TYR A 107 -5.07 12.12 -22.67
C TYR A 107 -4.58 12.74 -21.36
N LYS A 108 -5.49 13.15 -20.47
CA LYS A 108 -5.13 13.71 -19.15
C LYS A 108 -4.58 12.69 -18.17
N ASN A 109 -4.95 11.42 -18.35
CA ASN A 109 -4.60 10.35 -17.42
C ASN A 109 -3.48 9.44 -17.96
N LEU A 110 -3.01 9.67 -19.20
CA LEU A 110 -1.83 9.04 -19.83
C LEU A 110 -0.57 9.84 -19.54
#